data_AF-A0A1B8NYE6-F1
#
_entry.id   AF-A0A1B8NYE6-F1
#
_cell.length_a   1.000
_cell.length_b   1.000
_cell.length_c   1.000
_cell.angle_alpha   90.00
_cell.angle_beta   90.00
_cell.angle_gamma   90.00
#
_symmetry.space_group_name_H-M   'P 1'
#
loop_
_entity.id
_entity.type
_entity.pdbx_description
1 polymer ?
#
loop_
_entity_poly.entity_id
_entity_poly.type
_entity_poly.pdbx_seq_one_letter_code
_entity_poly.pdbx_strand_id
1 'polypeptide(L)'
;MTEEKCELCGEYSALKKSHLMPKSIYKAIARTFQPHDSALVWASKSQKSVYYSNSRIKKKLLCGACEDRFNKHGEKYVVGKCMKMCKHLNSKGF
;
A
#
# COMPACT_ATOMS: atom_id res chain seq x y z
N MET A 1 -1.32 -4.69 26.75
CA MET A 1 -1.27 -4.70 25.28
C MET A 1 -2.62 -4.19 24.80
N THR A 2 -2.68 -3.11 24.03
CA THR A 2 -3.95 -2.56 23.53
C THR A 2 -4.38 -3.38 22.32
N GLU A 3 -5.50 -4.08 22.43
CA GLU A 3 -6.12 -4.77 21.30
C GLU A 3 -6.87 -3.74 20.44
N GLU A 4 -6.61 -3.77 19.14
CA GLU A 4 -7.24 -2.86 18.16
C GLU A 4 -8.04 -3.70 17.15
N LYS A 5 -9.04 -3.09 16.53
CA LYS A 5 -9.93 -3.78 15.58
C LYS A 5 -9.20 -4.02 14.24
N CYS A 6 -9.15 -5.27 13.80
CA CYS A 6 -8.60 -5.64 12.49
C CYS A 6 -9.52 -5.15 11.37
N GLU A 7 -8.97 -4.41 10.39
CA GLU A 7 -9.77 -3.88 9.29
C GLU A 7 -10.22 -4.95 8.28
N LEU A 8 -9.62 -6.15 8.29
CA LEU A 8 -10.00 -7.25 7.37
C LEU A 8 -11.03 -8.22 7.97
N CYS A 9 -10.78 -8.72 9.18
CA CYS A 9 -11.67 -9.69 9.83
C CYS A 9 -12.63 -9.06 10.84
N GLY A 10 -12.41 -7.81 11.25
CA GLY A 10 -13.26 -7.12 12.23
C GLY A 10 -13.01 -7.49 13.69
N GLU A 11 -12.15 -8.48 13.95
CA GLU A 11 -11.84 -8.96 15.30
C GLU A 11 -10.84 -8.04 16.04
N TYR A 12 -11.00 -7.92 17.35
CA TYR A 12 -10.04 -7.22 18.22
C TYR A 12 -8.84 -8.14 18.47
N SER A 13 -7.64 -7.62 18.19
CA SER A 13 -6.41 -8.37 18.40
C SER A 13 -5.19 -7.45 18.38
N ALA A 14 -4.02 -8.00 18.69
CA ALA A 14 -2.76 -7.30 18.49
C ALA A 14 -2.49 -7.10 16.99
N LEU A 15 -2.73 -5.87 16.50
CA LEU A 15 -2.44 -5.51 15.12
C LEU A 15 -0.93 -5.47 14.87
N LYS A 16 -0.52 -6.02 13.73
CA LYS A 16 0.86 -5.96 13.26
C LYS A 16 1.08 -4.75 12.38
N LYS A 17 2.34 -4.33 12.25
CA LYS A 17 2.74 -3.31 11.27
C LYS A 17 2.61 -3.88 9.85
N SER A 18 1.42 -3.76 9.27
CA SER A 18 1.10 -4.20 7.92
C SER A 18 1.61 -3.21 6.88
N HIS A 19 1.99 -3.73 5.71
CA HIS A 19 2.27 -2.89 4.55
C HIS A 19 0.96 -2.33 3.98
N LEU A 20 0.89 -1.02 3.75
CA LEU A 20 -0.32 -0.42 3.16
C LEU A 20 -0.56 -0.88 1.71
N MET A 21 0.51 -1.15 0.97
CA MET A 21 0.47 -1.71 -0.38
C MET A 21 1.58 -2.74 -0.57
N PRO A 22 1.38 -3.76 -1.43
CA PRO A 22 2.43 -4.68 -1.83
C PRO A 22 3.63 -3.94 -2.45
N LYS A 23 4.86 -4.41 -2.15
CA LYS A 23 6.12 -3.80 -2.64
C LYS A 23 6.19 -3.69 -4.17
N SER A 24 5.57 -4.63 -4.87
CA SER A 24 5.50 -4.66 -6.34
C SER A 24 4.74 -3.47 -6.92
N ILE A 25 3.74 -2.94 -6.21
CA ILE A 25 2.98 -1.76 -6.65
C ILE A 25 3.84 -0.50 -6.59
N TYR A 26 4.55 -0.29 -5.47
CA TYR A 26 5.51 0.82 -5.35
C TYR A 26 6.52 0.83 -6.50
N LYS A 27 7.07 -0.33 -6.85
CA LYS A 27 8.01 -0.47 -7.99
C LYS A 27 7.38 -0.13 -9.34
N ALA A 28 6.13 -0.53 -9.58
CA ALA A 28 5.48 -0.22 -10.84
C ALA A 28 5.12 1.25 -10.98
N ILE A 29 4.64 1.88 -9.90
CA ILE A 29 4.35 3.32 -9.91
C ILE A 29 5.64 4.11 -10.22
N ALA A 30 6.73 3.83 -9.51
CA ALA A 30 8.03 4.49 -9.73
C ALA A 30 8.58 4.31 -11.16
N ARG A 31 8.26 3.19 -11.83
CA ARG A 31 8.66 2.95 -13.24
C ARG A 31 7.73 3.60 -14.26
N THR A 32 6.51 3.97 -13.87
CA THR A 32 5.50 4.50 -14.79
C THR A 32 5.70 5.98 -15.10
N PHE A 33 6.25 6.76 -14.16
CA PHE A 33 6.44 8.20 -14.33
C PHE A 33 7.91 8.53 -14.67
N GLN A 34 8.13 9.19 -15.81
CA GLN A 34 9.44 9.75 -16.21
C GLN A 34 9.55 11.21 -15.72
N PRO A 35 10.74 11.72 -15.35
CA PRO A 35 12.07 11.10 -15.40
C PRO A 35 12.38 10.35 -14.08
N HIS A 36 11.83 9.15 -13.89
CA HIS A 36 12.14 8.23 -12.79
C HIS A 36 12.37 8.90 -11.42
N ASP A 37 11.55 9.91 -11.09
CA ASP A 37 11.62 10.54 -9.80
C ASP A 37 11.12 9.50 -8.81
N SER A 38 12.08 8.86 -8.14
CA SER A 38 11.88 7.51 -7.62
C SER A 38 10.90 7.51 -6.45
N ALA A 39 10.75 8.68 -5.81
CA ALA A 39 10.02 8.89 -4.58
C ALA A 39 8.55 9.25 -4.83
N LEU A 40 7.65 8.43 -4.26
CA LEU A 40 6.23 8.74 -4.24
C LEU A 40 5.97 10.00 -3.43
N VAL A 41 5.11 10.87 -3.94
CA VAL A 41 4.55 11.98 -3.16
C VAL A 41 3.59 11.40 -2.14
N TRP A 42 3.91 11.59 -0.87
CA TRP A 42 3.01 11.28 0.22
C TRP A 42 2.36 12.56 0.72
N ALA A 43 1.04 12.64 0.64
CA ALA A 43 0.26 13.73 1.20
C ALA A 43 -0.58 13.20 2.37
N SER A 44 -0.36 13.73 3.57
CA SER A 44 -1.19 13.41 4.73
C SER A 44 -1.89 14.63 5.28
N LYS A 45 -3.21 14.53 5.28
CA LYS A 45 -4.08 15.51 5.91
C LYS A 45 -3.90 15.55 7.43
N SER A 46 -3.59 14.40 8.07
CA SER A 46 -3.43 14.35 9.53
C SER A 46 -2.13 14.99 9.99
N GLN A 47 -1.06 14.87 9.19
CA GLN A 47 0.24 15.47 9.49
C GLN A 47 0.42 16.87 8.87
N LYS A 48 -0.58 17.34 8.09
CA LYS A 48 -0.53 18.59 7.32
C LYS A 48 0.77 18.74 6.50
N SER A 49 1.28 17.63 5.99
CA SER A 49 2.58 17.58 5.31
C SER A 49 2.48 16.81 4.00
N VAL A 50 3.26 17.27 3.03
CA VAL A 50 3.49 16.60 1.76
C VAL A 50 5.00 16.36 1.66
N TYR A 51 5.42 15.12 1.53
CA TYR A 51 6.84 14.79 1.39
C TYR A 51 7.05 13.66 0.38
N TYR A 52 8.21 13.67 -0.26
CA TYR A 52 8.65 12.61 -1.14
C TYR A 52 9.23 11.46 -0.31
N SER A 53 8.72 10.25 -0.50
CA SER A 53 9.30 9.08 0.19
C SER A 53 9.27 7.81 -0.64
N ASN A 54 10.42 7.14 -0.66
CA ASN A 54 10.58 5.76 -1.09
C ASN A 54 10.24 4.75 0.02
N SER A 55 9.91 5.25 1.22
CA SER A 55 9.63 4.38 2.35
C SER A 55 8.30 3.65 2.16
N ARG A 56 8.29 2.35 2.44
CA ARG A 56 7.08 1.55 2.43
C ARG A 56 6.21 2.02 3.60
N ILE A 57 5.03 2.55 3.29
CA ILE A 57 4.09 2.98 4.31
C ILE A 57 3.63 1.74 5.08
N LYS A 58 3.80 1.80 6.40
CA LYS A 58 3.33 0.76 7.32
C LYS A 58 2.29 1.37 8.24
N LYS A 59 1.16 0.68 8.40
CA LYS A 59 0.11 1.05 9.35
C LYS A 59 -0.31 -0.21 10.11
N LYS A 60 -0.69 -0.05 11.38
CA LYS A 60 -1.30 -1.13 12.14
C LYS A 60 -2.73 -1.31 11.66
N LEU A 61 -2.95 -2.29 10.79
CA LEU A 61 -4.24 -2.51 10.13
C LEU A 61 -4.77 -3.92 10.35
N LEU A 62 -3.89 -4.91 10.19
CA LEU A 62 -4.28 -6.30 10.18
C LEU A 62 -3.68 -7.04 11.37
N CYS A 63 -4.46 -7.99 11.89
CA CYS A 63 -3.96 -8.99 12.82
C CYS A 63 -2.97 -9.92 12.10
N GLY A 64 -2.16 -10.65 12.87
CA GLY A 64 -1.15 -11.54 12.29
C GLY A 64 -1.71 -12.57 11.29
N ALA A 65 -2.85 -13.18 11.61
CA ALA A 65 -3.49 -14.16 10.72
C ALA A 65 -3.99 -13.55 9.41
N CYS A 66 -4.55 -12.33 9.48
CA CYS A 66 -5.02 -11.60 8.31
C CYS A 66 -3.86 -11.12 7.43
N GLU A 67 -2.75 -10.68 8.04
CA GLU A 67 -1.55 -10.30 7.30
C GLU A 67 -0.96 -11.49 6.53
N ASP A 68 -0.84 -12.66 7.18
CA ASP A 68 -0.36 -13.87 6.53
C ASP A 68 -1.29 -14.33 5.40
N ARG A 69 -2.60 -14.25 5.61
CA ARG A 69 -3.61 -14.57 4.59
C ARG A 69 -3.51 -13.61 3.40
N PHE A 70 -3.33 -12.32 3.68
CA PHE A 70 -3.16 -11.31 2.64
C PHE A 70 -1.86 -11.54 1.85
N ASN A 71 -0.76 -11.84 2.52
CA ASN A 71 0.52 -12.14 1.87
C ASN A 71 0.43 -13.38 0.96
N LYS A 72 -0.18 -14.47 1.45
CA LYS A 72 -0.27 -15.74 0.70
C LYS A 72 -1.27 -15.71 -0.45
N HIS A 73 -2.40 -15.02 -0.29
CA HIS A 73 -3.54 -15.13 -1.22
C HIS A 73 -4.03 -13.80 -1.79
N GLY A 74 -3.85 -12.70 -1.07
CA GLY A 74 -4.38 -11.38 -1.44
C GLY A 74 -3.43 -10.56 -2.33
N GLU A 75 -2.13 -10.61 -2.10
CA GLU A 75 -1.16 -9.74 -2.78
C GLU A 75 -1.24 -9.87 -4.31
N LYS A 76 -1.27 -11.10 -4.83
CA LYS A 76 -1.33 -11.35 -6.28
C LYS A 76 -2.59 -10.75 -6.91
N TYR A 77 -3.74 -10.88 -6.24
CA TYR A 77 -5.01 -10.32 -6.71
C TYR A 77 -4.97 -8.79 -6.76
N VAL A 78 -4.53 -8.16 -5.66
CA VAL A 78 -4.45 -6.69 -5.56
C VAL A 78 -3.47 -6.12 -6.59
N VAL A 79 -2.29 -6.73 -6.73
CA VAL A 79 -1.31 -6.33 -7.75
C VAL A 79 -1.90 -6.43 -9.15
N GLY A 80 -2.57 -7.54 -9.49
CA GLY A 80 -3.21 -7.71 -10.80
C GLY A 80 -4.26 -6.64 -11.10
N LYS A 81 -5.08 -6.27 -10.12
CA LYS A 81 -6.08 -5.20 -10.25
C LYS A 81 -5.42 -3.82 -10.38
N CYS A 82 -4.46 -3.48 -9.52
CA CYS A 82 -3.80 -2.18 -9.54
C CYS A 82 -2.98 -1.96 -10.82
N MET A 83 -2.28 -2.97 -11.32
CA MET A 83 -1.49 -2.86 -12.57
C MET A 83 -2.37 -2.63 -13.80
N LYS A 84 -3.57 -3.22 -13.86
CA LYS A 84 -4.55 -2.94 -14.93
C LYS A 84 -4.95 -1.46 -14.95
N MET A 85 -5.04 -0.84 -13.77
CA MET A 85 -5.37 0.57 -13.62
C MET A 85 -4.20 1.47 -14.00
N CYS A 86 -2.96 1.15 -13.61
CA CYS A 86 -1.77 1.91 -14.03
C CYS A 86 -1.57 1.92 -15.56
N LYS A 87 -1.93 0.85 -16.27
CA LYS A 87 -1.87 0.81 -17.74
C LYS A 87 -2.81 1.83 -18.41
N HIS A 88 -3.96 2.13 -17.79
CA HIS A 88 -4.91 3.12 -18.30
C HIS A 88 -4.48 4.58 -18.05
N LEU A 89 -3.55 4.81 -17.12
CA LEU A 89 -2.99 6.16 -16.90
C LEU A 89 -2.06 6.57 -18.03
N ASN A 90 -1.35 5.61 -18.64
CA ASN A 90 -0.45 5.85 -19.77
C ASN A 90 -1.21 6.24 -21.06
N SER A 91 -2.45 5.77 -21.24
CA SER A 91 -3.27 6.10 -22.42
C SER A 91 -3.94 7.48 -22.34
N LYS A 92 -3.78 8.23 -21.23
CA LYS A 92 -4.41 9.54 -21.03
C LYS A 92 -3.45 10.73 -21.00
N GLY A 93 -2.16 10.52 -21.34
CA GLY A 93 -1.22 11.61 -21.64
C GLY A 93 -1.25 12.75 -20.62
N PHE A 94 -0.80 12.48 -19.40
CA PHE A 94 -0.29 13.51 -18.49
C PHE A 94 1.23 13.44 -18.49
#